data_AF-A0A172MLD6-F1
#
_entry.id   AF-A0A172MLD6-F1
#
_cell.length_a   1.000
_cell.length_b   1.000
_cell.length_c   1.000
_cell.angle_alpha   90.00
_cell.angle_beta   90.00
_cell.angle_gamma   90.00
#
_symmetry.space_group_name_H-M   'P 1'
#
loop_
_entity.id
_entity.type
_entity.pdbx_description
1 polymer ?
#
loop_
_entity_poly.entity_id
_entity_poly.type
_entity_poly.pdbx_seq_one_letter_code
_entity_poly.pdbx_strand_id
1 'polypeptide(L)'
;MARDDDELKRSPAVQCWTRSSQLKMKPGSSLGLATTLQDLESVIKSSKPGFDEPRKQLDFYNWNRVKLRYCDGASFTGDSKIVNGSSVLYFRGQRIWDAIITDLLPKGLANARKALLSGCSAGGLSVFHHCEDFSRRLPNTVVKCLSDAGFFLDVQSSHQSRLNRTDTRASNELEPRSSSSRAEPKSSNSQAEPRKDVASNYTMRAFFEDLVTLQGVEKNLDEKCTNSLPDPKQCFFPQYALRYITTPFFLLNSAYDVYQINHILVPPSADVHGSWRGCKTRISGCTPTQIEDLQGLRIEMLKASLAFYRGVDMNGMFINSCFSHCQSEFQPTWFDLNSPMIQNKTIAEAVGDWYFGRKVTKLIDSPYPSGDSCYNLIAN
;
A
#
# COMPACT_ATOMS: atom_id res chain seq x y z
N MET A 1 -15.88 1.43 -38.25
CA MET A 1 -17.24 0.86 -38.27
C MET A 1 -17.54 0.41 -36.85
N ALA A 2 -18.41 1.11 -36.11
CA ALA A 2 -18.53 0.93 -34.66
C ALA A 2 -19.49 -0.20 -34.29
N ARG A 3 -18.98 -1.24 -33.63
CA ARG A 3 -19.72 -2.25 -32.86
C ARG A 3 -18.80 -2.80 -31.78
N ASP A 4 -19.09 -2.49 -30.51
CA ASP A 4 -18.73 -3.25 -29.28
C ASP A 4 -19.11 -2.49 -27.98
N ASP A 5 -19.45 -1.20 -28.06
CA ASP A 5 -19.97 -0.37 -26.94
C ASP A 5 -21.28 -0.89 -26.27
N ASP A 6 -21.94 -1.89 -26.85
CA ASP A 6 -23.21 -2.43 -26.33
C ASP A 6 -23.05 -3.66 -25.41
N GLU A 7 -21.90 -4.36 -25.42
CA GLU A 7 -21.71 -5.53 -24.53
C GLU A 7 -21.59 -5.12 -23.05
N LEU A 8 -21.04 -3.92 -22.78
CA LEU A 8 -20.97 -3.34 -21.43
C LEU A 8 -22.34 -3.04 -20.80
N LYS A 9 -23.42 -3.01 -21.59
CA LYS A 9 -24.78 -2.65 -21.13
C LYS A 9 -25.66 -3.86 -20.75
N ARG A 10 -25.25 -5.08 -21.11
CA ARG A 10 -26.09 -6.28 -20.99
C ARG A 10 -25.57 -7.36 -20.04
N SER A 11 -24.34 -7.23 -19.55
CA SER A 11 -23.79 -8.18 -18.57
C SER A 11 -24.26 -7.81 -17.16
N PRO A 12 -24.70 -8.77 -16.32
CA PRO A 12 -24.91 -8.56 -14.87
C PRO A 12 -23.57 -8.51 -14.13
N ALA A 13 -22.61 -7.75 -14.67
CA ALA A 13 -21.36 -7.44 -14.01
C ALA A 13 -21.63 -6.51 -12.82
N VAL A 14 -20.80 -6.62 -11.79
CA VAL A 14 -20.78 -5.69 -10.66
C VAL A 14 -20.68 -4.27 -11.22
N GLN A 15 -21.71 -3.44 -11.04
CA GLN A 15 -21.71 -2.06 -11.50
C GLN A 15 -20.73 -1.23 -10.66
N CYS A 16 -19.47 -1.23 -11.07
CA CYS A 16 -18.44 -0.31 -10.60
C CYS A 16 -18.81 1.16 -10.85
N TRP A 17 -19.77 1.41 -11.75
CA TRP A 17 -20.24 2.73 -12.13
C TRP A 17 -21.72 2.70 -12.55
N THR A 18 -22.50 3.66 -12.04
CA THR A 18 -23.84 3.99 -12.54
C THR A 18 -23.79 5.31 -13.29
N ARG A 19 -24.23 5.33 -14.56
CA ARG A 19 -24.15 6.49 -15.46
C ARG A 19 -25.22 7.57 -15.19
N SER A 20 -25.77 7.64 -13.97
CA SER A 20 -26.99 8.40 -13.66
C SER A 20 -26.95 9.15 -12.32
N SER A 21 -25.99 10.05 -12.15
CA SER A 21 -26.18 11.25 -11.32
C SER A 21 -25.21 12.36 -11.72
N GLN A 22 -25.70 13.60 -11.69
CA GLN A 22 -24.86 14.79 -11.63
C GLN A 22 -23.92 14.70 -10.42
N LEU A 23 -22.79 15.41 -10.43
CA LEU A 23 -21.89 15.50 -9.26
C LEU A 23 -22.65 15.91 -7.98
N LYS A 24 -23.01 14.91 -7.16
CA LYS A 24 -23.40 15.06 -5.76
C LYS A 24 -22.86 13.87 -4.95
N MET A 25 -22.41 14.19 -3.75
CA MET A 25 -21.70 13.28 -2.84
C MET A 25 -22.66 12.35 -2.07
N LYS A 26 -22.12 11.23 -1.58
CA LYS A 26 -22.66 10.31 -0.54
C LYS A 26 -23.90 9.46 -0.97
N PRO A 27 -24.23 8.33 -0.31
CA PRO A 27 -23.44 7.43 0.57
C PRO A 27 -23.48 5.93 0.15
N GLY A 28 -22.59 5.10 0.74
CA GLY A 28 -22.68 3.62 0.75
C GLY A 28 -22.27 2.87 -0.55
N SER A 29 -21.93 1.57 -0.52
CA SER A 29 -21.59 0.68 0.62
C SER A 29 -20.64 -0.44 0.17
N SER A 30 -19.78 -0.89 1.08
CA SER A 30 -19.16 -2.23 1.13
C SER A 30 -18.92 -2.53 2.61
N LEU A 31 -19.33 -3.71 3.10
CA LEU A 31 -19.38 -3.97 4.55
C LEU A 31 -18.00 -4.20 5.18
N GLY A 32 -17.78 -3.61 6.36
CA GLY A 32 -16.60 -3.78 7.22
C GLY A 32 -15.40 -2.94 6.77
N LEU A 33 -15.03 -1.83 7.42
CA LEU A 33 -15.59 -1.14 8.60
C LEU A 33 -15.53 0.39 8.41
N ALA A 34 -16.12 1.15 9.35
CA ALA A 34 -16.14 2.62 9.42
C ALA A 34 -16.94 3.38 8.34
N THR A 35 -18.25 3.41 8.55
CA THR A 35 -19.06 4.66 8.55
C THR A 35 -18.31 5.82 9.27
N THR A 36 -18.48 7.12 8.99
CA THR A 36 -19.55 7.82 8.26
C THR A 36 -19.08 9.17 7.71
N LEU A 37 -19.65 9.66 6.61
CA LEU A 37 -19.37 11.01 6.08
C LEU A 37 -20.03 12.16 6.87
N GLN A 38 -20.43 11.93 8.13
CA GLN A 38 -20.95 12.97 9.04
C GLN A 38 -19.81 13.59 9.89
N ASP A 39 -18.74 12.84 10.15
CA ASP A 39 -17.64 13.29 11.00
C ASP A 39 -16.78 14.40 10.35
N LEU A 40 -16.75 14.46 9.02
CA LEU A 40 -16.08 15.55 8.28
C LEU A 40 -16.75 16.92 8.48
N GLU A 41 -18.08 16.97 8.66
CA GLU A 41 -18.81 18.24 8.85
C GLU A 41 -18.85 18.69 10.32
N SER A 42 -18.72 17.76 11.28
CA SER A 42 -18.56 18.10 12.69
C SER A 42 -17.15 18.61 13.00
N VAL A 43 -16.10 17.98 12.46
CA VAL A 43 -14.70 18.38 12.66
C VAL A 43 -14.41 19.79 12.11
N ILE A 44 -14.94 20.13 10.93
CA ILE A 44 -14.82 21.49 10.34
C ILE A 44 -15.53 22.55 11.19
N LYS A 45 -16.54 22.17 12.00
CA LYS A 45 -17.24 23.07 12.92
C LYS A 45 -16.62 23.12 14.32
N SER A 46 -15.83 22.12 14.71
CA SER A 46 -15.17 22.07 16.04
C SER A 46 -13.77 22.72 16.06
N SER A 47 -13.16 23.00 14.90
CA SER A 47 -11.94 23.81 14.83
C SER A 47 -12.21 25.25 15.25
N LYS A 48 -11.96 25.54 16.54
CA LYS A 48 -12.06 26.89 17.11
C LYS A 48 -11.15 27.87 16.33
N PRO A 49 -11.61 29.07 15.98
CA PRO A 49 -10.72 30.11 15.46
C PRO A 49 -9.86 30.65 16.60
N GLY A 50 -8.54 30.44 16.53
CA GLY A 50 -7.59 30.98 17.51
C GLY A 50 -6.48 30.03 17.92
N PHE A 51 -5.67 29.56 16.96
CA PHE A 51 -4.27 29.22 17.20
C PHE A 51 -3.48 29.40 15.89
N ASP A 52 -2.53 30.31 15.88
CA ASP A 52 -1.84 30.76 14.67
C ASP A 52 -0.67 29.86 14.26
N GLU A 53 -0.93 28.84 13.43
CA GLU A 53 0.11 28.31 12.53
C GLU A 53 -0.43 28.03 11.10
N PRO A 54 -0.71 29.09 10.29
CA PRO A 54 -1.46 28.98 9.03
C PRO A 54 -0.62 28.47 7.83
N ARG A 55 0.18 27.41 8.00
CA ARG A 55 1.04 26.87 6.92
C ARG A 55 1.09 25.35 6.72
N LYS A 56 0.76 24.51 7.72
CA LYS A 56 0.97 23.05 7.62
C LYS A 56 -0.18 22.25 6.99
N GLN A 57 -1.39 22.81 6.92
CA GLN A 57 -2.62 22.05 6.63
C GLN A 57 -3.02 21.99 5.13
N LEU A 58 -2.33 22.72 4.24
CA LEU A 58 -2.91 23.21 2.98
C LEU A 58 -2.28 22.69 1.66
N ASP A 59 -1.52 21.60 1.67
CA ASP A 59 -0.84 21.14 0.44
C ASP A 59 -1.79 20.57 -0.65
N PHE A 60 -2.82 19.82 -0.23
CA PHE A 60 -3.76 19.13 -1.14
C PHE A 60 -5.23 19.55 -0.98
N TYR A 61 -5.54 20.50 -0.09
CA TYR A 61 -6.92 20.85 0.29
C TYR A 61 -7.81 21.25 -0.91
N ASN A 62 -7.31 22.08 -1.81
CA ASN A 62 -8.03 22.65 -2.95
C ASN A 62 -7.75 21.92 -4.28
N TRP A 63 -7.33 20.65 -4.21
CA TRP A 63 -7.13 19.82 -5.40
C TRP A 63 -8.45 19.21 -5.87
N ASN A 64 -8.55 18.94 -7.17
CA ASN A 64 -9.58 18.06 -7.70
C ASN A 64 -9.38 16.65 -7.12
N ARG A 65 -10.42 16.06 -6.53
CA ARG A 65 -10.36 14.73 -5.90
C ARG A 65 -11.29 13.77 -6.63
N VAL A 66 -10.77 12.59 -6.96
CA VAL A 66 -11.55 11.50 -7.59
C VAL A 66 -11.33 10.24 -6.75
N LYS A 67 -12.42 9.59 -6.29
CA LYS A 67 -12.34 8.30 -5.60
C LYS A 67 -12.82 7.20 -6.55
N LEU A 68 -11.90 6.31 -6.93
CA LEU A 68 -12.21 5.10 -7.65
C LEU A 68 -12.84 4.10 -6.67
N ARG A 69 -13.93 3.43 -7.06
CA ARG A 69 -14.53 2.35 -6.27
C ARG A 69 -13.86 1.04 -6.63
N TYR A 70 -13.25 0.37 -5.65
CA TYR A 70 -12.70 -0.97 -5.83
C TYR A 70 -13.83 -1.99 -6.03
N CYS A 71 -13.73 -2.81 -7.06
CA CYS A 71 -14.82 -3.69 -7.50
C CYS A 71 -14.38 -4.90 -8.36
N ASP A 72 -13.09 -5.01 -8.69
CA ASP A 72 -12.57 -6.03 -9.61
C ASP A 72 -11.96 -7.24 -8.89
N GLY A 73 -11.38 -7.04 -7.70
CA GLY A 73 -10.81 -8.11 -6.89
C GLY A 73 -9.33 -8.44 -7.15
N ALA A 74 -8.62 -7.69 -8.01
CA ALA A 74 -7.19 -7.85 -8.26
C ALA A 74 -6.48 -6.49 -8.42
N SER A 75 -6.78 -5.52 -7.56
CA SER A 75 -6.09 -4.21 -7.55
C SER A 75 -6.11 -3.47 -8.91
N PHE A 76 -7.19 -3.61 -9.67
CA PHE A 76 -7.37 -3.15 -11.05
C PHE A 76 -6.47 -3.81 -12.12
N THR A 77 -5.86 -4.96 -11.85
CA THR A 77 -4.96 -5.64 -12.81
C THR A 77 -5.59 -6.83 -13.55
N GLY A 78 -6.77 -7.32 -13.16
CA GLY A 78 -7.39 -8.50 -13.79
C GLY A 78 -8.01 -8.22 -15.17
N ASP A 79 -7.84 -9.14 -16.14
CA ASP A 79 -8.64 -9.20 -17.36
C ASP A 79 -8.78 -10.64 -17.90
N SER A 80 -9.70 -11.42 -17.32
CA SER A 80 -10.04 -12.78 -17.76
C SER A 80 -11.56 -12.99 -17.87
N LYS A 81 -11.97 -13.96 -18.69
CA LYS A 81 -13.37 -14.41 -18.79
C LYS A 81 -13.37 -15.91 -18.53
N ILE A 82 -14.02 -16.33 -17.45
CA ILE A 82 -14.12 -17.76 -17.09
C ILE A 82 -15.55 -18.22 -17.35
N VAL A 83 -15.69 -19.35 -18.04
CA VAL A 83 -16.97 -20.05 -18.21
C VAL A 83 -16.95 -21.24 -17.27
N ASN A 84 -17.86 -21.27 -16.29
CA ASN A 84 -18.04 -22.36 -15.34
C ASN A 84 -19.47 -22.91 -15.48
N GLY A 85 -19.63 -23.95 -16.29
CA GLY A 85 -20.95 -24.45 -16.70
C GLY A 85 -21.76 -23.39 -17.42
N SER A 86 -22.95 -23.07 -16.90
CA SER A 86 -23.81 -21.99 -17.40
C SER A 86 -23.42 -20.59 -16.91
N SER A 87 -22.50 -20.48 -15.94
CA SER A 87 -22.11 -19.21 -15.33
C SER A 87 -20.87 -18.63 -16.01
N VAL A 88 -20.85 -17.31 -16.21
CA VAL A 88 -19.70 -16.59 -16.78
C VAL A 88 -19.21 -15.54 -15.79
N LEU A 89 -17.96 -15.67 -15.36
CA LEU A 89 -17.29 -14.71 -14.49
C LEU A 89 -16.43 -13.77 -15.35
N TYR A 90 -16.52 -12.47 -15.04
CA TYR A 90 -15.85 -11.39 -15.75
C TYR A 90 -14.91 -10.65 -14.78
N PHE A 91 -13.62 -10.96 -14.85
CA PHE A 91 -12.58 -10.19 -14.16
C PHE A 91 -12.12 -9.08 -15.11
N ARG A 92 -12.29 -7.82 -14.72
CA ARG A 92 -12.21 -6.67 -15.64
C ARG A 92 -11.44 -5.48 -15.07
N GLY A 93 -10.68 -5.66 -14.00
CA GLY A 93 -9.89 -4.62 -13.34
C GLY A 93 -9.14 -3.71 -14.31
N GLN A 94 -8.34 -4.29 -15.22
CA GLN A 94 -7.54 -3.49 -16.15
C GLN A 94 -8.42 -2.64 -17.08
N ARG A 95 -9.51 -3.22 -17.60
CA ARG A 95 -10.46 -2.48 -18.46
C ARG A 95 -11.21 -1.40 -17.69
N ILE A 96 -11.49 -1.61 -16.41
CA ILE A 96 -12.14 -0.63 -15.54
C ILE A 96 -11.17 0.53 -15.29
N TRP A 97 -9.90 0.26 -15.00
CA TRP A 97 -8.85 1.28 -14.92
C TRP A 97 -8.75 2.08 -16.22
N ASP A 98 -8.59 1.39 -17.35
CA ASP A 98 -8.46 2.02 -18.67
C ASP A 98 -9.65 2.94 -18.99
N ALA A 99 -10.88 2.45 -18.76
CA ALA A 99 -12.10 3.21 -18.98
C ALA A 99 -12.21 4.44 -18.06
N ILE A 100 -11.87 4.30 -16.77
CA ILE A 100 -11.92 5.40 -15.81
C ILE A 100 -10.92 6.50 -16.18
N ILE A 101 -9.65 6.17 -16.43
CA ILE A 101 -8.66 7.19 -16.77
C ILE A 101 -9.03 7.88 -18.10
N THR A 102 -9.49 7.12 -19.10
CA THR A 102 -9.94 7.66 -20.39
C THR A 102 -11.13 8.62 -20.24
N ASP A 103 -12.10 8.32 -19.37
CA ASP A 103 -13.25 9.19 -19.07
C ASP A 103 -12.87 10.45 -18.27
N LEU A 104 -11.82 10.37 -17.42
CA LEU A 104 -11.33 11.50 -16.63
C LEU A 104 -10.48 12.50 -17.44
N LEU A 105 -9.74 12.03 -18.45
CA LEU A 105 -8.91 12.88 -19.32
C LEU A 105 -9.65 14.14 -19.84
N PRO A 106 -10.79 14.03 -20.57
CA PRO A 106 -11.53 15.20 -21.07
C PRO A 106 -12.24 15.99 -19.95
N LYS A 107 -12.41 15.41 -18.76
CA LYS A 107 -13.02 16.07 -17.59
C LYS A 107 -12.03 16.96 -16.81
N GLY A 108 -10.85 17.18 -17.36
CA GLY A 108 -9.84 18.11 -16.84
C GLY A 108 -8.53 17.43 -16.40
N LEU A 109 -8.49 16.09 -16.29
CA LEU A 109 -7.26 15.38 -15.92
C LEU A 109 -6.15 15.60 -16.96
N ALA A 110 -6.48 15.64 -18.26
CA ALA A 110 -5.52 15.94 -19.33
C ALA A 110 -4.89 17.35 -19.24
N ASN A 111 -5.54 18.28 -18.52
CA ASN A 111 -5.08 19.65 -18.30
C ASN A 111 -4.42 19.85 -16.92
N ALA A 112 -4.25 18.77 -16.14
CA ALA A 112 -3.66 18.85 -14.82
C ALA A 112 -2.16 19.19 -14.90
N ARG A 113 -1.71 20.22 -14.18
CA ARG A 113 -0.26 20.54 -14.05
C ARG A 113 0.46 19.59 -13.09
N LYS A 114 -0.27 19.06 -12.12
CA LYS A 114 0.18 18.17 -11.05
C LYS A 114 -0.87 17.10 -10.83
N ALA A 115 -0.46 15.86 -10.66
CA ALA A 115 -1.34 14.75 -10.29
C ALA A 115 -0.67 13.86 -9.24
N LEU A 116 -1.49 13.27 -8.37
CA LEU A 116 -1.09 12.29 -7.38
C LEU A 116 -1.99 11.07 -7.55
N LEU A 117 -1.42 9.92 -7.90
CA LEU A 117 -2.13 8.64 -7.81
C LEU A 117 -1.92 8.09 -6.39
N SER A 118 -3.01 7.83 -5.67
CA SER A 118 -2.94 7.30 -4.31
C SER A 118 -4.06 6.32 -4.00
N GLY A 119 -3.79 5.35 -3.14
CA GLY A 119 -4.79 4.43 -2.61
C GLY A 119 -4.28 3.69 -1.38
N CYS A 120 -5.20 3.16 -0.57
CA CYS A 120 -4.88 2.26 0.54
C CYS A 120 -5.04 0.77 0.15
N SER A 121 -4.24 -0.13 0.74
CA SER A 121 -4.50 -1.57 0.79
C SER A 121 -4.46 -2.18 -0.61
N ALA A 122 -5.49 -2.90 -1.07
CA ALA A 122 -5.62 -3.31 -2.48
C ALA A 122 -5.56 -2.10 -3.45
N GLY A 123 -6.05 -0.92 -3.04
CA GLY A 123 -5.87 0.32 -3.78
C GLY A 123 -4.44 0.86 -3.74
N GLY A 124 -3.68 0.62 -2.67
CA GLY A 124 -2.26 0.94 -2.56
C GLY A 124 -1.40 0.01 -3.43
N LEU A 125 -1.75 -1.28 -3.44
CA LEU A 125 -1.21 -2.29 -4.34
C LEU A 125 -1.45 -1.89 -5.82
N SER A 126 -2.65 -1.41 -6.13
CA SER A 126 -2.98 -0.84 -7.45
C SER A 126 -2.04 0.29 -7.85
N VAL A 127 -1.60 1.14 -6.92
CA VAL A 127 -0.61 2.19 -7.22
C VAL A 127 0.72 1.61 -7.72
N PHE A 128 1.20 0.47 -7.20
CA PHE A 128 2.43 -0.14 -7.73
C PHE A 128 2.30 -0.58 -9.18
N HIS A 129 1.14 -1.14 -9.56
CA HIS A 129 0.93 -1.67 -10.92
C HIS A 129 0.55 -0.58 -11.94
N HIS A 130 -0.16 0.46 -11.51
CA HIS A 130 -0.71 1.47 -12.41
C HIS A 130 0.03 2.82 -12.42
N CYS A 131 1.04 3.04 -11.56
CA CYS A 131 1.76 4.31 -11.49
C CYS A 131 2.44 4.70 -12.82
N GLU A 132 3.20 3.79 -13.43
CA GLU A 132 3.87 4.06 -14.71
C GLU A 132 2.86 4.30 -15.84
N ASP A 133 1.74 3.57 -15.85
CA ASP A 133 0.68 3.76 -16.84
C ASP A 133 -0.02 5.11 -16.69
N PHE A 134 -0.35 5.51 -15.46
CA PHE A 134 -0.92 6.82 -15.14
C PHE A 134 0.04 7.96 -15.56
N SER A 135 1.33 7.79 -15.31
CA SER A 135 2.41 8.70 -15.72
C SER A 135 2.48 8.86 -17.25
N ARG A 136 2.51 7.75 -18.00
CA ARG A 136 2.52 7.76 -19.47
C ARG A 136 1.30 8.42 -20.09
N ARG A 137 0.12 8.31 -19.47
CA ARG A 137 -1.12 8.94 -19.95
C ARG A 137 -1.17 10.45 -19.73
N LEU A 138 -0.27 11.00 -18.92
CA LEU A 138 -0.24 12.41 -18.52
C LEU A 138 1.15 13.05 -18.78
N PRO A 139 1.65 13.05 -20.03
CA PRO A 139 3.03 13.42 -20.36
C PRO A 139 3.37 14.89 -20.09
N ASN A 140 2.37 15.77 -19.94
CA ASN A 140 2.54 17.20 -19.64
C ASN A 140 2.28 17.54 -18.16
N THR A 141 2.16 16.53 -17.30
CA THR A 141 1.77 16.65 -15.89
C THR A 141 2.91 16.20 -14.99
N VAL A 142 3.15 16.91 -13.88
CA VAL A 142 4.01 16.38 -12.81
C VAL A 142 3.23 15.29 -12.08
N VAL A 143 3.45 14.04 -12.46
CA VAL A 143 2.85 12.86 -11.82
C VAL A 143 3.78 12.37 -10.71
N LYS A 144 3.18 12.06 -9.55
CA LYS A 144 3.80 11.24 -8.50
C LYS A 144 2.78 10.24 -7.97
N CYS A 145 3.25 9.23 -7.27
CA CYS A 145 2.43 8.10 -6.80
C CYS A 145 2.65 7.84 -5.30
N LEU A 146 1.61 7.49 -4.56
CA LEU A 146 1.67 7.14 -3.14
C LEU A 146 0.90 5.85 -2.87
N SER A 147 1.60 4.82 -2.41
CA SER A 147 0.95 3.64 -1.84
C SER A 147 0.87 3.79 -0.33
N ASP A 148 -0.34 3.65 0.23
CA ASP A 148 -0.59 3.52 1.67
C ASP A 148 -0.97 2.07 1.99
N ALA A 149 -0.27 1.43 2.93
CA ALA A 149 -0.58 0.07 3.40
C ALA A 149 -0.71 -0.99 2.28
N GLY A 150 -0.09 -0.73 1.13
CA GLY A 150 -0.15 -1.56 -0.07
C GLY A 150 1.07 -2.45 -0.28
N PHE A 151 2.08 -2.37 0.59
CA PHE A 151 3.33 -3.15 0.48
C PHE A 151 3.15 -4.58 0.99
N PHE A 152 2.29 -5.34 0.32
CA PHE A 152 2.11 -6.75 0.64
C PHE A 152 3.39 -7.53 0.35
N LEU A 153 3.92 -8.13 1.40
CA LEU A 153 5.12 -8.95 1.34
C LEU A 153 4.79 -10.35 0.81
N ASP A 154 5.78 -10.92 0.12
CA ASP A 154 6.10 -12.35 -0.01
C ASP A 154 6.27 -13.06 1.34
N VAL A 155 5.38 -12.81 2.32
CA VAL A 155 5.62 -13.18 3.72
C VAL A 155 5.58 -14.67 3.85
N GLN A 156 6.63 -15.09 4.52
CA GLN A 156 6.95 -16.45 4.81
C GLN A 156 8.16 -16.18 5.80
N SER A 157 8.10 -16.61 7.09
CA SER A 157 8.95 -16.34 8.29
C SER A 157 10.05 -17.39 8.70
N SER A 158 10.90 -17.10 9.72
CA SER A 158 12.25 -17.69 9.97
C SER A 158 12.41 -18.67 11.14
N HIS A 159 12.96 -19.87 10.90
CA HIS A 159 13.34 -20.85 11.96
C HIS A 159 14.82 -21.32 11.96
N GLN A 160 15.76 -20.43 11.64
CA GLN A 160 17.20 -20.66 11.91
C GLN A 160 17.96 -19.48 12.56
N SER A 161 17.26 -18.47 13.10
CA SER A 161 17.89 -17.39 13.89
C SER A 161 18.52 -17.86 15.21
N ARG A 162 18.28 -19.12 15.65
CA ARG A 162 18.93 -19.70 16.83
C ARG A 162 20.37 -20.19 16.60
N LEU A 163 20.87 -20.22 15.37
CA LEU A 163 22.28 -20.54 15.06
C LEU A 163 22.84 -19.67 13.92
N ASN A 164 22.92 -18.34 14.13
CA ASN A 164 24.11 -17.54 13.81
C ASN A 164 23.94 -16.06 14.22
N ARG A 165 24.62 -15.66 15.30
CA ARG A 165 24.88 -14.25 15.62
C ARG A 165 25.86 -13.67 14.59
N THR A 166 25.36 -13.16 13.47
CA THR A 166 26.17 -12.31 12.57
C THR A 166 25.37 -11.38 11.64
N ASP A 167 24.10 -11.66 11.32
CA ASP A 167 23.32 -10.80 10.41
C ASP A 167 22.59 -9.64 11.12
N THR A 168 23.38 -8.79 11.79
CA THR A 168 22.95 -7.47 12.29
C THR A 168 23.48 -6.34 11.42
N ARG A 169 23.86 -6.59 10.15
CA ARG A 169 24.46 -5.55 9.29
C ARG A 169 23.42 -4.79 8.46
N ALA A 170 22.45 -5.47 7.84
CA ALA A 170 21.47 -4.84 6.95
C ALA A 170 20.45 -3.95 7.68
N SER A 171 19.95 -4.37 8.84
CA SER A 171 19.00 -3.59 9.66
C SER A 171 19.67 -2.37 10.33
N ASN A 172 20.94 -2.51 10.72
CA ASN A 172 21.72 -1.42 11.32
C ASN A 172 22.19 -0.34 10.34
N GLU A 173 22.04 -0.53 9.03
CA GLU A 173 22.30 0.51 8.02
C GLU A 173 21.09 1.44 7.78
N LEU A 174 19.94 1.14 8.40
CA LEU A 174 18.75 2.01 8.43
C LEU A 174 18.61 2.79 9.75
N GLU A 175 19.47 2.53 10.72
CA GLU A 175 19.58 3.25 12.00
C GLU A 175 20.68 4.33 11.92
N PRO A 176 20.52 5.50 12.56
CA PRO A 176 21.50 6.58 12.49
C PRO A 176 22.80 6.21 13.21
N ARG A 177 23.90 6.03 12.46
CA ARG A 177 25.22 5.65 13.00
C ARG A 177 26.19 6.82 13.09
N SER A 178 26.82 6.96 14.24
CA SER A 178 28.07 7.71 14.42
C SER A 178 29.26 6.96 13.81
N SER A 179 30.35 7.68 13.56
CA SER A 179 31.46 7.28 12.68
C SER A 179 32.39 6.20 13.23
N SER A 180 32.72 5.17 12.42
CA SER A 180 34.10 4.68 12.22
C SER A 180 34.23 3.69 11.04
N SER A 181 35.47 3.46 10.61
CA SER A 181 35.94 2.98 9.30
C SER A 181 35.81 1.48 8.93
N ARG A 182 35.38 1.26 7.67
CA ARG A 182 35.96 0.39 6.61
C ARG A 182 36.36 -1.08 6.89
N ALA A 183 35.62 -2.01 6.26
CA ALA A 183 36.15 -3.11 5.42
C ALA A 183 35.00 -3.85 4.68
N GLU A 184 35.17 -4.07 3.37
CA GLU A 184 34.27 -4.87 2.50
C GLU A 184 34.60 -6.36 2.53
N PRO A 185 33.62 -7.24 2.27
CA PRO A 185 33.86 -8.32 1.31
C PRO A 185 32.75 -8.45 0.25
N LYS A 186 33.03 -9.32 -0.74
CA LYS A 186 32.41 -9.35 -2.08
C LYS A 186 31.00 -9.95 -2.15
N SER A 187 30.28 -9.48 -3.17
CA SER A 187 29.03 -10.01 -3.74
C SER A 187 28.86 -11.53 -3.70
N SER A 188 27.68 -11.97 -3.25
CA SER A 188 26.97 -13.12 -3.82
C SER A 188 25.50 -12.73 -4.05
N ASN A 189 24.94 -13.12 -5.19
CA ASN A 189 23.61 -12.72 -5.61
C ASN A 189 22.57 -13.73 -5.11
N SER A 190 22.21 -13.68 -3.82
CA SER A 190 21.11 -14.48 -3.27
C SER A 190 19.78 -13.79 -3.54
N GLN A 191 18.93 -14.38 -4.37
CA GLN A 191 17.51 -14.00 -4.42
C GLN A 191 16.93 -14.15 -3.02
N ALA A 192 16.16 -13.14 -2.57
CA ALA A 192 15.53 -13.19 -1.26
C ALA A 192 14.51 -14.33 -1.22
N GLU A 193 14.80 -15.37 -0.43
CA GLU A 193 13.84 -16.44 -0.20
C GLU A 193 12.69 -15.93 0.67
N PRO A 194 11.44 -16.27 0.33
CA PRO A 194 10.33 -16.20 1.27
C PRO A 194 10.47 -17.43 2.22
N ARG A 195 10.19 -17.38 3.54
CA ARG A 195 10.63 -18.34 4.60
C ARG A 195 9.62 -19.38 5.28
N LYS A 196 8.31 -19.09 5.63
CA LYS A 196 7.05 -19.87 6.04
C LYS A 196 6.01 -19.20 7.05
N ASP A 197 4.65 -19.26 6.92
CA ASP A 197 3.63 -18.62 7.86
C ASP A 197 3.68 -19.17 9.32
N VAL A 198 2.88 -18.68 10.30
CA VAL A 198 3.02 -19.18 11.71
C VAL A 198 2.64 -20.65 11.91
N ALA A 199 1.93 -21.28 10.97
CA ALA A 199 1.71 -22.73 10.92
C ALA A 199 2.66 -23.42 9.90
N SER A 200 3.69 -22.71 9.46
CA SER A 200 4.67 -23.10 8.45
C SER A 200 4.09 -23.44 7.07
N ASN A 201 3.07 -22.70 6.62
CA ASN A 201 2.47 -22.83 5.29
C ASN A 201 2.76 -21.63 4.36
N TYR A 202 2.48 -21.82 3.07
CA TYR A 202 2.62 -20.82 2.00
C TYR A 202 1.28 -20.13 1.67
N THR A 203 0.40 -20.00 2.67
CA THR A 203 -1.04 -19.68 2.48
C THR A 203 -1.29 -18.50 1.55
N MET A 204 -0.59 -17.38 1.75
CA MET A 204 -0.81 -16.17 0.93
C MET A 204 -0.09 -16.17 -0.41
N ARG A 205 1.02 -16.90 -0.54
CA ARG A 205 1.64 -17.12 -1.85
C ARG A 205 0.67 -17.89 -2.75
N ALA A 206 0.18 -19.03 -2.28
CA ALA A 206 -0.78 -19.85 -3.01
C ALA A 206 -2.05 -19.04 -3.36
N PHE A 207 -2.60 -18.29 -2.40
CA PHE A 207 -3.74 -17.40 -2.64
C PHE A 207 -3.49 -16.37 -3.75
N PHE A 208 -2.33 -15.70 -3.78
CA PHE A 208 -2.02 -14.72 -4.81
C PHE A 208 -1.64 -15.35 -6.15
N GLU A 209 -0.98 -16.51 -6.18
CA GLU A 209 -0.76 -17.29 -7.39
C GLU A 209 -2.09 -17.72 -8.03
N ASP A 210 -3.05 -18.21 -7.23
CA ASP A 210 -4.40 -18.54 -7.66
C ASP A 210 -5.15 -17.30 -8.17
N LEU A 211 -5.08 -16.18 -7.45
CA LEU A 211 -5.71 -14.91 -7.84
C LEU A 211 -5.18 -14.39 -9.18
N VAL A 212 -3.84 -14.36 -9.34
CA VAL A 212 -3.17 -13.89 -10.56
C VAL A 212 -3.56 -14.77 -11.76
N THR A 213 -3.61 -16.09 -11.55
CA THR A 213 -3.99 -17.08 -12.56
C THR A 213 -5.46 -16.95 -12.95
N LEU A 214 -6.36 -16.94 -11.96
CA LEU A 214 -7.81 -16.87 -12.14
C LEU A 214 -8.22 -15.58 -12.88
N GLN A 215 -7.70 -14.44 -12.43
CA GLN A 215 -8.09 -13.14 -12.96
C GLN A 215 -7.30 -12.71 -14.19
N GLY A 216 -6.33 -13.52 -14.66
CA GLY A 216 -5.52 -13.23 -15.84
C GLY A 216 -4.70 -11.95 -15.69
N VAL A 217 -4.11 -11.76 -14.50
CA VAL A 217 -3.39 -10.54 -14.08
C VAL A 217 -2.02 -10.42 -14.76
N GLU A 218 -1.33 -11.54 -14.95
CA GLU A 218 0.09 -11.61 -15.35
C GLU A 218 0.43 -10.73 -16.56
N LYS A 219 -0.43 -10.73 -17.58
CA LYS A 219 -0.29 -9.96 -18.82
C LYS A 219 -0.37 -8.43 -18.65
N ASN A 220 -0.83 -7.96 -17.49
CA ASN A 220 -0.99 -6.55 -17.13
C ASN A 220 0.03 -6.09 -16.07
N LEU A 221 0.95 -6.97 -15.65
CA LEU A 221 2.07 -6.63 -14.79
C LEU A 221 3.20 -5.95 -15.60
N ASP A 222 4.13 -5.28 -14.91
CA ASP A 222 5.26 -4.64 -15.56
C ASP A 222 6.14 -5.65 -16.30
N GLU A 223 6.30 -5.45 -17.62
CA GLU A 223 7.03 -6.35 -18.50
C GLU A 223 8.51 -6.50 -18.12
N LYS A 224 9.15 -5.47 -17.54
CA LYS A 224 10.55 -5.60 -17.11
C LYS A 224 10.64 -6.49 -15.88
N CYS A 225 9.66 -6.43 -14.99
CA CYS A 225 9.55 -7.34 -13.86
C CYS A 225 9.33 -8.78 -14.32
N THR A 226 8.29 -9.04 -15.12
CA THR A 226 7.92 -10.41 -15.51
C THR A 226 9.00 -11.10 -16.33
N ASN A 227 9.71 -10.38 -17.20
CA ASN A 227 10.85 -10.90 -17.94
C ASN A 227 12.14 -11.07 -17.09
N SER A 228 12.18 -10.56 -15.85
CA SER A 228 13.36 -10.65 -14.97
C SER A 228 13.30 -11.80 -13.95
N LEU A 229 12.14 -12.43 -13.77
CA LEU A 229 11.92 -13.46 -12.73
C LEU A 229 11.57 -14.82 -13.35
N PRO A 230 11.96 -15.94 -12.70
CA PRO A 230 11.56 -17.28 -13.15
C PRO A 230 10.05 -17.54 -13.07
N ASP A 231 9.37 -16.90 -12.12
CA ASP A 231 7.91 -16.90 -11.99
C ASP A 231 7.38 -15.46 -12.14
N PRO A 232 6.75 -15.13 -13.29
CA PRO A 232 6.13 -13.83 -13.53
C PRO A 232 5.06 -13.44 -12.50
N LYS A 233 4.37 -14.39 -11.87
CA LYS A 233 3.29 -14.09 -10.91
C LYS A 233 3.79 -13.37 -9.67
N GLN A 234 5.06 -13.59 -9.32
CA GLN A 234 5.73 -12.87 -8.23
C GLN A 234 5.70 -11.35 -8.44
N CYS A 235 5.65 -10.85 -9.67
CA CYS A 235 5.54 -9.42 -9.97
C CYS A 235 4.21 -8.77 -9.54
N PHE A 236 3.24 -9.55 -9.05
CA PHE A 236 2.10 -9.01 -8.33
C PHE A 236 2.50 -8.47 -6.94
N PHE A 237 3.57 -8.97 -6.30
CA PHE A 237 4.02 -8.44 -5.02
C PHE A 237 4.95 -7.23 -5.16
N PRO A 238 4.70 -6.14 -4.41
CA PRO A 238 5.54 -4.93 -4.36
C PRO A 238 7.03 -5.18 -4.12
N GLN A 239 7.41 -6.21 -3.37
CA GLN A 239 8.82 -6.56 -3.12
C GLN A 239 9.61 -6.88 -4.40
N TYR A 240 8.92 -7.30 -5.46
CA TYR A 240 9.50 -7.54 -6.78
C TYR A 240 9.27 -6.34 -7.71
N ALA A 241 8.02 -5.84 -7.76
CA ALA A 241 7.60 -4.78 -8.69
C ALA A 241 8.25 -3.40 -8.42
N LEU A 242 8.48 -3.03 -7.15
CA LEU A 242 8.88 -1.65 -6.76
C LEU A 242 10.16 -1.16 -7.44
N ARG A 243 11.09 -2.04 -7.80
CA ARG A 243 12.35 -1.65 -8.47
C ARG A 243 12.16 -1.17 -9.93
N TYR A 244 11.01 -1.46 -10.55
CA TYR A 244 10.73 -1.16 -11.95
C TYR A 244 9.93 0.15 -12.14
N ILE A 245 9.39 0.71 -11.06
CA ILE A 245 8.70 2.01 -11.04
C ILE A 245 9.75 3.12 -11.18
N THR A 246 9.59 3.98 -12.20
CA THR A 246 10.51 5.10 -12.48
C THR A 246 9.91 6.46 -12.13
N THR A 247 8.58 6.56 -12.11
CA THR A 247 7.81 7.72 -11.64
C THR A 247 8.05 7.94 -10.14
N PRO A 248 8.23 9.17 -9.65
CA PRO A 248 8.49 9.43 -8.23
C PRO A 248 7.40 8.83 -7.34
N PHE A 249 7.82 7.98 -6.40
CA PHE A 249 6.92 7.16 -5.59
C PHE A 249 7.10 7.44 -4.09
N PHE A 250 6.03 7.37 -3.33
CA PHE A 250 6.01 7.45 -1.87
C PHE A 250 5.50 6.16 -1.27
N LEU A 251 6.34 5.52 -0.44
CA LEU A 251 5.97 4.32 0.30
C LEU A 251 5.49 4.71 1.71
N LEU A 252 4.18 4.69 1.92
CA LEU A 252 3.56 4.79 3.25
C LEU A 252 3.11 3.39 3.69
N ASN A 253 3.61 2.89 4.82
CA ASN A 253 3.18 1.62 5.38
C ASN A 253 3.35 1.64 6.90
N SER A 254 2.62 0.80 7.61
CA SER A 254 3.03 0.38 8.95
C SER A 254 4.08 -0.73 8.85
N ALA A 255 5.06 -0.74 9.75
CA ALA A 255 5.94 -1.88 9.97
C ALA A 255 5.21 -3.12 10.56
N TYR A 256 4.07 -2.89 11.21
CA TYR A 256 3.21 -3.89 11.85
C TYR A 256 1.79 -3.76 11.29
N ASP A 257 1.66 -3.80 9.96
CA ASP A 257 0.39 -3.65 9.27
C ASP A 257 -0.61 -4.72 9.72
N VAL A 258 -1.76 -4.28 10.28
CA VAL A 258 -2.69 -5.20 10.93
C VAL A 258 -3.39 -6.13 9.95
N TYR A 259 -3.56 -5.71 8.70
CA TYR A 259 -4.13 -6.59 7.67
C TYR A 259 -3.12 -7.68 7.32
N GLN A 260 -1.84 -7.32 7.13
CA GLN A 260 -0.77 -8.30 6.87
C GLN A 260 -0.61 -9.29 8.03
N ILE A 261 -0.70 -8.82 9.28
CA ILE A 261 -0.63 -9.70 10.45
C ILE A 261 -1.82 -10.66 10.48
N ASN A 262 -3.05 -10.17 10.28
CA ASN A 262 -4.27 -10.99 10.38
C ASN A 262 -4.50 -11.96 9.21
N HIS A 263 -3.97 -11.67 8.01
CA HIS A 263 -4.25 -12.46 6.81
C HIS A 263 -3.02 -13.16 6.23
N ILE A 264 -1.81 -12.65 6.49
CA ILE A 264 -0.58 -13.18 5.88
C ILE A 264 0.31 -13.90 6.89
N LEU A 265 0.63 -13.26 8.02
CA LEU A 265 1.44 -13.91 9.06
C LEU A 265 0.61 -14.93 9.86
N VAL A 266 -0.61 -14.53 10.25
CA VAL A 266 -1.48 -15.26 11.19
C VAL A 266 -2.91 -15.44 10.64
N PRO A 267 -3.09 -16.03 9.44
CA PRO A 267 -4.41 -16.33 8.89
C PRO A 267 -5.21 -17.25 9.84
N PRO A 268 -6.56 -17.27 9.76
CA PRO A 268 -7.40 -18.15 10.58
C PRO A 268 -7.03 -19.65 10.52
N SER A 269 -6.50 -20.10 9.37
CA SER A 269 -5.97 -21.46 9.18
C SER A 269 -4.70 -21.77 9.99
N ALA A 270 -3.93 -20.75 10.37
CA ALA A 270 -2.68 -20.89 11.12
C ALA A 270 -2.83 -20.67 12.64
N ASP A 271 -3.96 -20.12 13.09
CA ASP A 271 -4.26 -19.81 14.50
C ASP A 271 -5.53 -20.55 14.98
N VAL A 272 -5.62 -21.85 14.70
CA VAL A 272 -6.79 -22.69 14.99
C VAL A 272 -7.17 -22.74 16.49
N HIS A 273 -6.22 -22.48 17.39
CA HIS A 273 -6.44 -22.43 18.83
C HIS A 273 -6.63 -21.00 19.37
N GLY A 274 -6.52 -19.96 18.54
CA GLY A 274 -6.72 -18.56 18.93
C GLY A 274 -5.63 -17.99 19.85
N SER A 275 -4.43 -18.57 19.87
CA SER A 275 -3.31 -18.10 20.69
C SER A 275 -2.83 -16.70 20.29
N TRP A 276 -3.10 -16.28 19.06
CA TRP A 276 -2.82 -14.93 18.56
C TRP A 276 -3.99 -13.95 18.69
N ARG A 277 -5.16 -14.34 19.23
CA ARG A 277 -6.34 -13.47 19.30
C ARG A 277 -6.05 -12.12 19.97
N GLY A 278 -5.29 -12.10 21.07
CA GLY A 278 -4.91 -10.85 21.76
C GLY A 278 -3.99 -9.97 20.91
N CYS A 279 -2.96 -10.59 20.32
CA CYS A 279 -1.96 -9.91 19.49
C CYS A 279 -2.55 -9.32 18.20
N LYS A 280 -3.48 -10.04 17.55
CA LYS A 280 -4.16 -9.61 16.33
C LYS A 280 -5.05 -8.36 16.48
N THR A 281 -5.54 -8.09 17.69
CA THR A 281 -6.35 -6.89 18.01
C THR A 281 -5.50 -5.71 18.44
N ARG A 282 -4.41 -5.94 19.21
CA ARG A 282 -3.51 -4.89 19.68
C ARG A 282 -2.13 -5.44 19.99
N ILE A 283 -1.09 -4.68 19.65
CA ILE A 283 0.32 -5.07 19.87
C ILE A 283 0.66 -5.31 21.36
N SER A 284 0.00 -4.60 22.29
CA SER A 284 0.12 -4.84 23.74
C SER A 284 -0.54 -6.13 24.23
N GLY A 285 -1.28 -6.84 23.38
CA GLY A 285 -1.83 -8.17 23.62
C GLY A 285 -0.94 -9.32 23.12
N CYS A 286 0.23 -9.00 22.55
CA CYS A 286 1.21 -10.00 22.08
C CYS A 286 2.10 -10.51 23.23
N THR A 287 2.45 -11.79 23.19
CA THR A 287 3.54 -12.34 24.02
C THR A 287 4.91 -11.89 23.47
N PRO A 288 6.01 -11.98 24.26
CA PRO A 288 7.35 -11.65 23.78
C PRO A 288 7.74 -12.38 22.48
N THR A 289 7.41 -13.67 22.34
CA THR A 289 7.67 -14.44 21.12
C THR A 289 6.82 -13.96 19.94
N GLN A 290 5.56 -13.59 20.17
CA GLN A 290 4.73 -12.99 19.11
C GLN A 290 5.29 -11.64 18.66
N ILE A 291 5.85 -10.83 19.58
CA ILE A 291 6.60 -9.62 19.22
C ILE A 291 7.84 -9.96 18.39
N GLU A 292 8.62 -10.99 18.71
CA GLU A 292 9.77 -11.43 17.90
C GLU A 292 9.36 -11.75 16.44
N ASP A 293 8.25 -12.45 16.25
CA ASP A 293 7.69 -12.76 14.92
C ASP A 293 7.23 -11.48 14.16
N LEU A 294 6.58 -10.53 14.85
CA LEU A 294 6.22 -9.23 14.29
C LEU A 294 7.45 -8.40 13.92
N GLN A 295 8.53 -8.44 14.72
CA GLN A 295 9.81 -7.80 14.36
C GLN A 295 10.44 -8.47 13.13
N GLY A 296 10.30 -9.79 12.99
CA GLY A 296 10.71 -10.53 11.79
C GLY A 296 9.97 -10.06 10.53
N LEU A 297 8.67 -9.75 10.64
CA LEU A 297 7.89 -9.17 9.53
C LEU A 297 8.40 -7.77 9.15
N ARG A 298 8.62 -6.89 10.13
CA ARG A 298 9.23 -5.56 9.92
C ARG A 298 10.60 -5.66 9.23
N ILE A 299 11.46 -6.57 9.66
CA ILE A 299 12.82 -6.74 9.10
C ILE A 299 12.77 -7.10 7.62
N GLU A 300 11.90 -8.03 7.21
CA GLU A 300 11.77 -8.35 5.78
C GLU A 300 11.15 -7.22 4.97
N MET A 301 10.21 -6.46 5.53
CA MET A 301 9.67 -5.27 4.88
C MET A 301 10.77 -4.24 4.58
N LEU A 302 11.67 -4.01 5.55
CA LEU A 302 12.80 -3.10 5.40
C LEU A 302 13.87 -3.65 4.44
N LYS A 303 14.16 -4.96 4.45
CA LYS A 303 15.05 -5.59 3.46
C LYS A 303 14.51 -5.47 2.03
N ALA A 304 13.23 -5.81 1.83
CA ALA A 304 12.57 -5.74 0.53
C ALA A 304 12.50 -4.31 -0.04
N SER A 305 12.37 -3.30 0.84
CA SER A 305 12.36 -1.88 0.46
C SER A 305 13.74 -1.20 0.51
N LEU A 306 14.82 -1.89 0.90
CA LEU A 306 16.15 -1.30 1.10
C LEU A 306 16.73 -0.67 -0.17
N ALA A 307 16.57 -1.33 -1.33
CA ALA A 307 17.04 -0.80 -2.61
C ALA A 307 16.29 0.48 -3.01
N PHE A 308 14.99 0.57 -2.68
CA PHE A 308 14.17 1.75 -2.91
C PHE A 308 14.54 2.90 -1.96
N TYR A 309 14.79 2.60 -0.67
CA TYR A 309 15.30 3.56 0.32
C TYR A 309 16.64 4.18 -0.12
N ARG A 310 17.58 3.35 -0.57
CA ARG A 310 18.89 3.76 -1.10
C ARG A 310 18.83 4.39 -2.50
N GLY A 311 17.70 4.28 -3.18
CA GLY A 311 17.46 4.83 -4.51
C GLY A 311 17.31 6.36 -4.51
N VAL A 312 16.88 6.90 -5.65
CA VAL A 312 16.79 8.34 -5.91
C VAL A 312 16.09 9.15 -4.80
N ASP A 313 16.57 10.36 -4.54
CA ASP A 313 15.99 11.27 -3.54
C ASP A 313 14.66 11.90 -3.98
N MET A 314 14.23 11.63 -5.21
CA MET A 314 12.88 11.93 -5.69
C MET A 314 11.82 11.00 -5.08
N ASN A 315 12.21 9.87 -4.49
CA ASN A 315 11.30 8.95 -3.82
C ASN A 315 11.16 9.30 -2.33
N GLY A 316 9.99 9.01 -1.77
CA GLY A 316 9.69 9.20 -0.36
C GLY A 316 9.31 7.91 0.35
N MET A 317 9.45 7.90 1.66
CA MET A 317 9.12 6.78 2.52
C MET A 317 8.69 7.27 3.90
N PHE A 318 7.65 6.66 4.46
CA PHE A 318 7.23 6.83 5.84
C PHE A 318 6.77 5.47 6.39
N ILE A 319 7.68 4.78 7.09
CA ILE A 319 7.40 3.50 7.74
C ILE A 319 7.35 3.72 9.24
N ASN A 320 6.16 3.76 9.83
CA ASN A 320 6.01 3.91 11.29
C ASN A 320 5.84 2.56 12.00
N SER A 321 6.03 2.56 13.32
CA SER A 321 5.86 1.38 14.18
C SER A 321 4.44 1.27 14.77
N CYS A 322 3.44 1.91 14.18
CA CYS A 322 2.08 1.90 14.70
C CYS A 322 1.28 0.69 14.22
N PHE A 323 0.51 0.05 15.10
CA PHE A 323 -0.33 -1.10 14.77
C PHE A 323 -1.59 -0.66 13.98
N SER A 324 -1.45 -0.46 12.66
CA SER A 324 -2.46 0.21 11.82
C SER A 324 -2.60 -0.35 10.39
N HIS A 325 -3.58 0.15 9.65
CA HIS A 325 -3.82 -0.05 8.21
C HIS A 325 -4.56 1.20 7.69
N CYS A 326 -4.35 1.63 6.43
CA CYS A 326 -4.95 2.83 5.83
C CYS A 326 -4.74 4.15 6.60
N GLN A 327 -3.51 4.63 6.66
CA GLN A 327 -3.14 5.79 7.48
C GLN A 327 -3.42 7.15 6.81
N SER A 328 -3.62 7.17 5.49
CA SER A 328 -3.92 8.37 4.70
C SER A 328 -5.41 8.65 4.47
N GLU A 329 -6.28 7.65 4.62
CA GLU A 329 -7.73 7.83 4.42
C GLU A 329 -8.43 8.48 5.64
N PHE A 330 -7.79 8.48 6.81
CA PHE A 330 -8.38 8.93 8.07
C PHE A 330 -7.63 10.15 8.66
N GLN A 331 -8.33 11.22 9.03
CA GLN A 331 -7.68 12.47 9.47
C GLN A 331 -6.87 12.34 10.78
N PRO A 332 -7.35 11.60 11.81
CA PRO A 332 -6.58 11.32 13.02
C PRO A 332 -5.23 10.64 12.80
N THR A 333 -5.05 9.87 11.72
CA THR A 333 -3.76 9.24 11.38
C THR A 333 -2.95 10.05 10.39
N TRP A 334 -3.59 10.92 9.61
CA TRP A 334 -2.94 11.70 8.56
C TRP A 334 -2.28 12.99 9.05
N PHE A 335 -2.99 13.80 9.85
CA PHE A 335 -2.60 15.18 10.17
C PHE A 335 -2.99 15.69 11.57
N ASP A 336 -3.92 15.03 12.26
CA ASP A 336 -4.44 15.54 13.55
C ASP A 336 -3.36 15.65 14.64
N LEU A 337 -3.64 16.37 15.74
CA LEU A 337 -2.68 16.67 16.81
C LEU A 337 -2.03 15.42 17.43
N ASN A 338 -2.74 14.30 17.45
CA ASN A 338 -2.28 13.01 17.96
C ASN A 338 -1.96 12.00 16.85
N SER A 339 -1.73 12.48 15.61
CA SER A 339 -1.38 11.61 14.49
C SER A 339 0.03 11.01 14.64
N PRO A 340 0.29 9.82 14.06
CA PRO A 340 1.61 9.24 13.99
C PRO A 340 2.66 10.20 13.43
N MET A 341 3.73 10.38 14.19
CA MET A 341 4.86 11.23 13.82
C MET A 341 6.18 10.49 13.93
N ILE A 342 7.03 10.65 12.91
CA ILE A 342 8.44 10.23 12.93
C ILE A 342 9.28 11.51 12.88
N GLN A 343 10.25 11.66 13.79
CA GLN A 343 11.12 12.84 13.87
C GLN A 343 10.34 14.19 13.87
N ASN A 344 9.24 14.24 14.61
CA ASN A 344 8.34 15.41 14.72
C ASN A 344 7.76 15.88 13.36
N LYS A 345 7.52 14.94 12.43
CA LYS A 345 6.70 15.16 11.22
C LYS A 345 5.53 14.19 11.18
N THR A 346 4.35 14.73 10.93
CA THR A 346 3.14 13.96 10.57
C THR A 346 3.28 13.32 9.19
N ILE A 347 2.42 12.35 8.89
CA ILE A 347 2.34 11.72 7.56
C ILE A 347 2.03 12.77 6.48
N ALA A 348 1.07 13.66 6.74
CA ALA A 348 0.70 14.73 5.82
C ALA A 348 1.85 15.70 5.50
N GLU A 349 2.60 16.15 6.51
CA GLU A 349 3.79 17.00 6.31
C GLU A 349 4.87 16.28 5.51
N ALA A 350 5.09 14.99 5.79
CA ALA A 350 6.07 14.17 5.11
C ALA A 350 5.73 13.99 3.61
N VAL A 351 4.47 13.69 3.30
CA VAL A 351 4.00 13.55 1.92
C VAL A 351 3.99 14.91 1.20
N GLY A 352 3.60 15.99 1.87
CA GLY A 352 3.67 17.34 1.33
C GLY A 352 5.11 17.77 0.99
N ASP A 353 6.05 17.55 1.91
CA ASP A 353 7.47 17.87 1.71
C ASP A 353 8.07 17.12 0.52
N TRP A 354 7.78 15.82 0.41
CA TRP A 354 8.20 15.01 -0.74
C TRP A 354 7.51 15.44 -2.04
N TYR A 355 6.18 15.61 -2.03
CA TYR A 355 5.42 15.84 -3.26
C TYR A 355 5.85 17.16 -3.91
N PHE A 356 5.95 18.22 -3.11
CA PHE A 356 6.35 19.55 -3.59
C PHE A 356 7.87 19.74 -3.68
N GLY A 357 8.67 18.72 -3.35
CA GLY A 357 10.14 18.79 -3.44
C GLY A 357 10.79 19.72 -2.42
N ARG A 358 10.13 19.96 -1.27
CA ARG A 358 10.63 20.83 -0.21
C ARG A 358 11.76 20.19 0.57
N LYS A 359 11.66 18.88 0.85
CA LYS A 359 12.67 18.09 1.58
C LYS A 359 12.65 16.63 1.14
N VAL A 360 13.84 16.01 1.06
CA VAL A 360 13.96 14.54 0.99
C VAL A 360 13.31 13.97 2.24
N THR A 361 12.42 13.00 2.05
CA THR A 361 11.58 12.47 3.13
C THR A 361 11.55 10.96 3.05
N LYS A 362 12.54 10.32 3.67
CA LYS A 362 12.65 8.87 3.84
C LYS A 362 12.78 8.59 5.33
N LEU A 363 11.64 8.39 5.99
CA LEU A 363 11.49 8.25 7.43
C LEU A 363 11.12 6.80 7.75
N ILE A 364 11.89 6.19 8.64
CA ILE A 364 11.62 4.87 9.21
C ILE A 364 11.68 5.03 10.73
N ASP A 365 10.66 4.52 11.40
CA ASP A 365 10.56 4.53 12.85
C ASP A 365 11.29 3.35 13.47
N SER A 366 11.79 3.55 14.68
CA SER A 366 12.45 2.52 15.49
C SER A 366 11.45 1.41 15.87
N PRO A 367 11.91 0.17 16.14
CA PRO A 367 11.02 -0.98 16.38
C PRO A 367 10.23 -0.89 17.71
N TYR A 368 9.00 -1.41 17.74
CA TYR A 368 8.16 -1.50 18.95
C TYR A 368 8.94 -2.06 20.16
N PRO A 369 8.86 -1.45 21.36
CA PRO A 369 7.84 -0.53 21.85
C PRO A 369 8.02 0.95 21.49
N SER A 370 9.07 1.33 20.77
CA SER A 370 9.22 2.72 20.34
C SER A 370 8.15 3.10 19.30
N GLY A 371 7.63 4.32 19.42
CA GLY A 371 6.46 4.80 18.67
C GLY A 371 5.48 5.59 19.54
N ASP A 372 5.98 6.50 20.40
CA ASP A 372 5.18 7.21 21.40
C ASP A 372 4.07 8.10 20.80
N SER A 373 4.05 8.31 19.47
CA SER A 373 3.04 9.08 18.74
C SER A 373 1.86 8.24 18.23
N CYS A 374 1.89 6.90 18.37
CA CYS A 374 0.89 5.98 17.84
C CYS A 374 -0.41 5.89 18.66
N TYR A 375 -1.00 7.03 19.05
CA TYR A 375 -2.20 7.07 19.87
C TYR A 375 -3.46 6.64 19.09
N ASN A 376 -4.34 5.87 19.74
CA ASN A 376 -5.67 5.46 19.24
C ASN A 376 -5.71 4.68 17.91
N LEU A 377 -4.67 3.91 17.61
CA LEU A 377 -4.68 2.92 16.53
C LEU A 377 -5.18 1.56 17.05
N ILE A 378 -6.48 1.52 17.34
CA ILE A 378 -7.22 0.29 17.60
C ILE A 378 -7.94 -0.08 16.30
N ALA A 379 -7.64 -1.26 15.75
CA ALA A 379 -8.48 -1.86 14.73
C ALA A 379 -9.82 -2.26 15.36
N ASN A 380 -10.89 -1.60 14.95
CA ASN A 380 -12.27 -2.06 15.13
C ASN A 380 -12.70 -2.85 13.89
#